data_AF-A0A4Z0LY36-F1
#
_entry.id   AF-A0A4Z0LY36-F1
#
_cell.length_a   1.000
_cell.length_b   1.000
_cell.length_c   1.000
_cell.angle_alpha   90.00
_cell.angle_beta   90.00
_cell.angle_gamma   90.00
#
_symmetry.space_group_name_H-M   'P 1'
#
loop_
_entity.id
_entity.type
_entity.pdbx_description
1 polymer ?
#
loop_
_entity_poly.entity_id
_entity_poly.type
_entity_poly.pdbx_seq_one_letter_code
_entity_poly.pdbx_strand_id
1 'polypeptide(L)' 'MGISAWQLLIVLAIVLLLFGTKRLRSLGTDLGAALRGFRTAVNDESSHLQSSDEEDSSQAKRPTIEP' A
#
# COMPACT_ATOMS: atom_id res chain seq x y z
N MET A 1 24.04 1.68 16.19
CA MET A 1 24.34 0.68 15.15
C MET A 1 23.04 -0.02 14.78
N GLY A 2 22.23 0.63 13.94
CA GLY A 2 20.90 0.14 13.56
C GLY A 2 20.96 -0.94 12.49
N ILE A 3 19.83 -1.62 12.30
CA ILE A 3 19.64 -2.58 11.22
C ILE A 3 19.73 -1.79 9.90
N SER A 4 20.84 -1.92 9.20
CA SER A 4 21.07 -1.34 7.89
C SER A 4 20.47 -2.24 6.81
N ALA A 5 19.95 -1.63 5.75
CA ALA A 5 19.43 -2.35 4.58
C ALA A 5 20.43 -3.37 4.02
N TRP A 6 21.73 -3.10 4.15
CA TRP A 6 22.80 -4.00 3.72
C TRP A 6 22.87 -5.30 4.53
N GLN A 7 22.58 -5.24 5.82
CA GLN A 7 22.56 -6.41 6.71
C GLN A 7 21.35 -7.31 6.39
N LEU A 8 20.20 -6.70 6.09
CA LEU A 8 19.00 -7.45 5.69
C LEU A 8 19.24 -8.28 4.41
N LEU A 9 19.95 -7.73 3.42
CA LEU A 9 20.27 -8.45 2.18
C LEU A 9 21.17 -9.67 2.43
N ILE A 10 22.18 -9.53 3.30
CA ILE A 10 23.08 -10.64 3.64
C ILE A 10 22.30 -11.74 4.38
N VAL A 11 21.46 -11.38 5.34
CA VAL A 11 20.61 -12.35 6.05
C VAL A 11 19.64 -13.04 5.09
N LEU A 12 19.01 -12.28 4.19
CA LEU A 12 18.11 -12.84 3.17
C LEU A 12 18.83 -13.82 2.24
N ALA A 13 20.06 -13.52 1.82
CA ALA A 13 20.86 -14.42 0.99
C ALA A 13 21.13 -15.76 1.70
N ILE A 14 21.45 -15.72 3.00
CA ILE A 14 21.66 -16.93 3.81
C ILE A 14 20.37 -17.74 3.91
N VAL A 15 19.23 -17.09 4.20
CA VAL A 15 17.92 -17.76 4.27
C VAL A 15 17.57 -18.42 2.93
N LEU A 16 17.81 -17.74 1.82
CA LEU A 16 17.59 -18.29 0.48
C LEU A 16 18.48 -19.51 0.18
N LEU A 17 19.74 -19.52 0.67
CA LEU A 17 20.63 -20.67 0.53
C LEU A 17 20.18 -21.87 1.38
N LEU A 18 19.76 -21.63 2.63
CA LEU A 18 19.35 -22.69 3.55
C LEU A 18 18.02 -23.33 3.16
N PHE A 19 17.02 -22.51 2.85
CA PHE A 19 15.67 -22.99 2.50
C PHE A 19 15.54 -23.31 1.01
N GLY A 20 16.44 -22.78 0.18
CA GLY A 20 16.34 -22.82 -1.27
C GLY A 20 15.27 -21.86 -1.80
N THR A 21 15.53 -21.27 -2.97
CA THR A 21 14.62 -20.31 -3.62
C THR A 21 13.26 -20.92 -3.99
N LYS A 22 13.20 -22.25 -4.18
CA LYS A 22 11.98 -22.98 -4.58
C LYS A 22 10.93 -23.02 -3.46
N ARG A 23 11.35 -23.26 -2.21
CA ARG A 23 10.47 -23.25 -1.03
C ARG A 23 10.05 -21.83 -0.67
N LEU A 24 10.98 -20.88 -0.75
CA LEU A 24 10.67 -19.48 -0.49
C LEU A 24 9.71 -18.89 -1.52
N ARG A 25 9.77 -19.35 -2.78
CA ARG A 25 8.82 -18.95 -3.83
C ARG A 25 7.42 -19.50 -3.59
N SER A 26 7.26 -20.78 -3.23
CA SER A 26 5.92 -21.34 -2.97
C SER A 26 5.27 -20.64 -1.78
N LEU A 27 5.98 -20.56 -0.65
CA LEU A 27 5.49 -19.88 0.56
C LEU A 27 5.28 -18.38 0.32
N GLY A 28 6.18 -17.72 -0.42
CA GLY A 28 6.06 -16.32 -0.76
C GLY A 28 4.89 -16.03 -1.72
N THR A 29 4.52 -16.97 -2.58
CA THR A 29 3.33 -16.84 -3.44
C THR A 29 2.07 -16.90 -2.61
N ASP A 30 1.97 -17.85 -1.67
CA ASP A 30 0.80 -18.03 -0.82
C ASP A 30 0.63 -16.85 0.16
N LEU A 31 1.72 -16.46 0.84
CA LEU A 31 1.74 -15.30 1.73
C LEU A 31 1.54 -13.99 0.96
N GLY A 32 2.12 -13.88 -0.23
CA GLY A 32 1.98 -12.71 -1.09
C GLY A 32 0.55 -12.54 -1.60
N ALA A 33 -0.14 -13.63 -1.94
CA ALA A 33 -1.56 -13.59 -2.30
C ALA A 33 -2.42 -13.10 -1.14
N ALA A 34 -2.17 -13.60 0.08
CA ALA A 34 -2.88 -13.16 1.29
C ALA A 34 -2.61 -11.67 1.63
N LEU A 35 -1.35 -11.23 1.58
CA LEU A 35 -0.98 -9.83 1.83
C LEU A 35 -1.48 -8.87 0.76
N ARG A 36 -1.66 -9.32 -0.49
CA ARG A 36 -2.14 -8.46 -1.58
C ARG A 36 -3.56 -7.97 -1.34
N GLY A 37 -4.44 -8.82 -0.81
CA GLY A 37 -5.79 -8.41 -0.40
C GLY A 37 -5.76 -7.38 0.75
N PHE A 38 -4.89 -7.59 1.73
CA PHE A 38 -4.69 -6.63 2.84
C PHE A 38 -4.19 -5.27 2.35
N ARG A 39 -3.18 -5.25 1.46
CA ARG A 39 -2.66 -4.00 0.90
C ARG A 39 -3.70 -3.26 0.06
N THR A 40 -4.51 -3.97 -0.72
CA THR A 40 -5.62 -3.35 -1.47
C THR A 40 -6.64 -2.72 -0.53
N ALA A 41 -7.10 -3.44 0.51
CA ALA A 41 -8.09 -2.92 1.45
C ALA A 41 -7.59 -1.67 2.20
N VAL A 42 -6.34 -1.69 2.67
CA VAL A 42 -5.72 -0.54 3.34
C VAL A 42 -5.55 0.65 2.37
N ASN A 43 -5.20 0.38 1.11
CA ASN A 43 -5.00 1.43 0.12
C ASN A 43 -6.34 2.03 -0.36
N ASP A 44 -7.39 1.22 -0.50
CA ASP A 44 -8.76 1.67 -0.83
C ASP A 44 -9.39 2.49 0.29
N GLU A 45 -9.14 2.14 1.56
CA GLU A 45 -9.55 2.97 2.70
C GLU A 45 -8.83 4.33 2.68
N SER A 46 -7.53 4.34 2.34
CA SER A 46 -6.75 5.59 2.25
C SER A 46 -7.09 6.46 1.04
N SER A 47 -7.61 5.89 -0.05
CA SER A 47 -8.05 6.62 -1.24
C SER A 47 -9.48 7.16 -1.12
N HIS A 48 -10.35 6.47 -0.37
CA HIS A 48 -11.68 6.97 -0.04
C HIS A 48 -11.64 8.19 0.90
N LEU A 49 -10.63 8.28 1.77
CA LEU A 49 -10.40 9.44 2.63
C LEU A 49 -9.82 10.67 1.89
N GLN A 50 -9.29 10.52 0.67
CA GLN A 50 -8.72 11.62 -0.13
C GLN A 50 -9.71 12.22 -1.15
N SER A 51 -10.85 11.58 -1.38
CA SER A 51 -11.83 12.00 -2.39
C SER A 51 -13.02 12.79 -1.82
N SER A 52 -13.00 13.13 -0.53
CA SER A 52 -14.09 13.88 0.13
C SER A 52 -13.80 15.38 0.36
N ASP A 53 -12.66 15.93 -0.09
CA ASP A 53 -12.29 17.33 0.14
C ASP A 53 -12.30 18.23 -1.12
N GLU A 54 -12.77 17.78 -2.29
CA GLU A 54 -12.73 18.57 -3.54
C GLU A 54 -14.11 18.90 -4.18
N GLU A 55 -15.25 18.71 -3.49
CA GLU A 55 -16.58 19.04 -4.04
C GLU A 55 -17.41 20.07 -3.22
N ASP A 56 -16.79 20.98 -2.46
CA ASP A 56 -17.52 22.10 -1.80
C ASP A 56 -17.01 23.50 -2.17
N SER A 57 -16.77 23.77 -3.45
CA SER A 57 -16.47 25.15 -3.91
C SER A 57 -17.25 25.62 -5.15
N SER A 58 -18.34 24.93 -5.51
CA SER A 58 -19.16 25.28 -6.70
C SER A 58 -20.61 25.67 -6.43
N GLN A 59 -20.99 26.10 -5.21
CA GLN A 59 -22.35 26.60 -4.95
C GLN A 59 -22.39 27.87 -4.08
N ALA A 60 -21.72 28.93 -4.54
CA ALA A 60 -21.94 30.29 -4.01
C ALA A 60 -21.86 31.36 -5.10
N LYS A 61 -22.62 31.21 -6.19
CA LYS A 61 -22.97 32.35 -7.05
C LYS A 61 -24.48 32.44 -7.18
N ARG A 62 -25.06 33.16 -6.21
CA ARG A 62 -26.46 33.57 -6.15
C ARG A 62 -26.86 34.23 -7.47
N PRO A 63 -28.00 33.86 -8.10
CA PRO A 63 -28.62 34.72 -9.08
C PRO A 63 -29.26 35.88 -8.32
N THR A 64 -28.57 37.01 -8.23
CA THR A 64 -29.23 38.28 -7.91
C THR A 64 -30.02 38.69 -9.15
N ILE A 65 -31.28 38.28 -9.19
CA ILE A 65 -32.31 38.97 -9.97
C ILE A 65 -33.10 39.76 -8.93
N GLU A 66 -32.84 41.05 -8.87
CA GLU A 66 -33.69 42.02 -8.18
C GLU A 66 -34.23 43.03 -9.20
N PRO A 67 -35.46 43.53 -8.98
CA PRO A 67 -36.42 43.95 -10.03
C PRO A 67 -36.16 45.31 -10.68
#